data_AF-A0A843XCC5-F1
#
_entry.id   AF-A0A843XCC5-F1
#
_cell.length_a   1.000
_cell.length_b   1.000
_cell.length_c   1.000
_cell.angle_alpha   90.00
_cell.angle_beta   90.00
_cell.angle_gamma   90.00
#
_symmetry.space_group_name_H-M   'P 1'
#
loop_
_entity.id
_entity.type
_entity.pdbx_description
1 polymer ?
#
loop_
_entity_poly.entity_id
_entity_poly.type
_entity_poly.pdbx_seq_one_letter_code
_entity_poly.pdbx_strand_id
1 'polypeptide(L)'
;MEAPPLPTFAPSPGSGRTVVDLDADALTHCANFLGLQDLANMAMTCKLFRHAAYSDSMWRRFFRESWPEHFISSHLSGARDLYLARQTAVHQFKFEDPLKLQISAHALPHSHVLLNKNDLILAQGRSQRCFKGHNSPVTSLADKLLGNSSMKMLASGGEDGSVRLWSFNSSGKRQPLAATFHGHERPISFLSVA
;
A
#
# COMPACT_ATOMS: atom_id res chain seq x y z
N MET A 1 56.21 66.22 2.25
CA MET A 1 55.42 65.45 3.23
C MET A 1 54.43 64.66 2.40
N GLU A 2 54.85 63.49 1.93
CA GLU A 2 54.20 62.71 0.88
C GLU A 2 53.22 61.71 1.53
N ALA A 3 51.98 61.68 1.06
CA ALA A 3 50.93 60.83 1.61
C ALA A 3 51.24 59.35 1.32
N PRO A 4 50.94 58.41 2.22
CA PRO A 4 51.21 57.00 1.98
C PRO A 4 50.31 56.47 0.85
N PRO A 5 50.80 55.54 0.02
CA PRO A 5 49.98 54.97 -1.04
C PRO A 5 48.83 54.15 -0.45
N LEU A 6 47.64 54.31 -1.03
CA LEU A 6 46.45 53.53 -0.70
C LEU A 6 46.72 52.02 -0.89
N PRO A 7 46.20 51.15 0.00
CA PRO A 7 46.37 49.71 -0.15
C PRO A 7 45.71 49.24 -1.46
N THR A 8 46.54 48.72 -2.36
CA THR A 8 46.10 48.01 -3.55
C THR A 8 45.39 46.74 -3.10
N PHE A 9 44.06 46.76 -3.11
CA PHE A 9 43.28 45.53 -3.02
C PHE A 9 43.56 44.72 -4.27
N ALA A 10 44.49 43.76 -4.17
CA ALA A 10 44.53 42.66 -5.12
C ALA A 10 43.14 42.03 -5.17
N PRO A 11 42.57 41.75 -6.36
CA PRO A 11 41.37 40.94 -6.41
C PRO A 11 41.74 39.61 -5.74
N SER A 12 41.14 39.35 -4.56
CA SER A 12 41.10 38.00 -4.02
C SER A 12 40.68 37.12 -5.19
N PRO A 13 41.40 36.04 -5.53
CA PRO A 13 40.91 35.12 -6.53
C PRO A 13 39.58 34.64 -5.98
N GLY A 14 38.49 35.19 -6.53
CA GLY A 14 37.17 34.66 -6.32
C GLY A 14 37.29 33.25 -6.83
N SER A 15 37.52 32.32 -5.91
CA SER A 15 37.33 30.89 -6.14
C SER A 15 35.88 30.82 -6.55
N GLY A 16 35.66 30.89 -7.86
CA GLY A 16 34.34 30.85 -8.44
C GLY A 16 33.80 29.52 -8.02
N ARG A 17 32.92 29.53 -7.01
CA ARG A 17 32.30 28.32 -6.51
C ARG A 17 31.48 27.80 -7.67
N THR A 18 32.03 26.78 -8.31
CA THR A 18 31.40 26.13 -9.45
C THR A 18 30.32 25.22 -8.90
N VAL A 19 29.35 24.83 -9.74
CA VAL A 19 28.24 23.96 -9.30
C VAL A 19 28.75 22.61 -8.78
N VAL A 20 29.99 22.21 -9.11
CA VAL A 20 30.61 20.99 -8.57
C VAL A 20 31.11 21.14 -7.12
N ASP A 21 31.18 22.36 -6.59
CA ASP A 21 31.57 22.66 -5.21
C ASP A 21 30.37 22.67 -4.25
N LEU A 22 29.16 22.43 -4.76
CA LEU A 22 27.95 22.29 -3.94
C LEU A 22 27.97 20.97 -3.17
N ASP A 23 27.57 21.02 -1.90
CA ASP A 23 27.39 19.82 -1.09
C ASP A 23 26.16 19.01 -1.56
N ALA A 24 26.07 17.77 -1.10
CA ALA A 24 25.03 16.84 -1.51
C ALA A 24 23.62 17.32 -1.09
N ASP A 25 23.50 18.05 0.02
CA ASP A 25 22.24 18.54 0.54
C ASP A 25 21.71 19.73 -0.27
N ALA A 26 22.59 20.67 -0.64
CA ALA A 26 22.26 21.78 -1.52
C ALA A 26 21.90 21.29 -2.93
N LEU A 27 22.59 20.26 -3.44
CA LEU A 27 22.22 19.62 -4.71
C LEU A 27 20.86 18.95 -4.64
N THR A 28 20.57 18.25 -3.53
CA THR A 28 19.26 17.62 -3.31
C THR A 28 18.16 18.68 -3.23
N HIS A 29 18.41 19.79 -2.55
CA HIS A 29 17.47 20.90 -2.45
C HIS A 29 17.20 21.57 -3.80
N CYS A 30 18.23 21.80 -4.62
CA CYS A 30 18.08 22.34 -5.97
C CYS A 30 17.36 21.35 -6.90
N ALA A 31 17.68 20.06 -6.80
CA ALA A 31 17.06 19.01 -7.60
C ALA A 31 15.56 18.86 -7.34
N ASN A 32 15.07 19.28 -6.16
CA ASN A 32 13.62 19.34 -5.93
C ASN A 32 12.93 20.22 -6.99
N PHE A 33 13.55 21.28 -7.51
CA PHE A 33 12.90 22.18 -8.49
C PHE A 33 13.02 21.72 -9.95
N LEU A 34 13.70 20.61 -10.21
CA LEU A 34 13.96 20.09 -11.55
C LEU A 34 12.88 19.11 -12.00
N GLY A 35 12.60 19.05 -13.31
CA GLY A 35 11.77 17.99 -13.89
C GLY A 35 12.55 16.70 -14.12
N LEU A 36 11.85 15.59 -14.45
CA LEU A 36 12.47 14.30 -14.79
C LEU A 36 13.49 14.41 -15.95
N GLN A 37 13.20 15.26 -16.94
CA GLN A 37 14.09 15.48 -18.07
C GLN A 37 15.39 16.17 -17.65
N ASP A 38 15.29 17.21 -16.82
CA ASP A 38 16.44 17.95 -16.32
C ASP A 38 17.28 17.09 -15.38
N LEU A 39 16.64 16.23 -14.60
CA LEU A 39 17.32 15.25 -13.76
C LEU A 39 18.07 14.20 -14.58
N ALA A 40 17.49 13.71 -15.67
CA ALA A 40 18.16 12.81 -16.59
C ALA A 40 19.37 13.48 -17.26
N ASN A 41 19.21 14.73 -17.71
CA ASN A 41 20.31 15.52 -18.26
C ASN A 41 21.42 15.73 -17.23
N MET A 42 21.06 16.07 -15.98
CA MET A 42 21.99 16.21 -14.85
C MET A 42 22.79 14.92 -14.62
N ALA A 43 22.15 13.74 -14.67
CA ALA A 43 22.83 12.45 -14.50
C ALA A 43 23.86 12.13 -15.61
N MET A 44 23.71 12.74 -16.77
CA MET A 44 24.57 12.52 -17.93
C MET A 44 25.79 13.44 -17.98
N THR A 45 25.82 14.53 -17.20
CA THR A 45 26.89 15.54 -17.25
C THR A 45 28.21 15.08 -16.61
N CYS A 46 28.20 14.68 -15.33
CA CYS A 46 29.41 14.28 -14.61
C CYS A 46 29.14 13.22 -13.53
N LYS A 47 30.22 12.60 -13.00
CA LYS A 47 30.10 11.54 -11.97
C LYS A 47 29.45 12.04 -10.67
N LEU A 48 29.77 13.26 -10.24
CA LEU A 48 29.20 13.86 -9.03
C LEU A 48 27.69 14.07 -9.18
N PHE A 49 27.27 14.72 -10.26
CA PHE A 49 25.85 14.93 -10.54
C PHE A 49 25.10 13.64 -10.82
N ARG A 50 25.74 12.63 -11.41
CA ARG A 50 25.16 11.29 -11.52
C ARG A 50 24.89 10.67 -10.16
N HIS A 51 25.84 10.76 -9.25
CA HIS A 51 25.68 10.20 -7.90
C HIS A 51 24.54 10.92 -7.16
N ALA A 52 24.48 12.26 -7.25
CA ALA A 52 23.38 13.05 -6.71
C ALA A 52 22.05 12.65 -7.37
N ALA A 53 21.97 12.68 -8.72
CA ALA A 53 20.81 12.28 -9.55
C ALA A 53 20.22 10.92 -9.16
N TYR A 54 21.06 10.01 -8.70
CA TYR A 54 20.67 8.63 -8.40
C TYR A 54 20.31 8.43 -6.92
N SER A 55 20.45 9.45 -6.08
CA SER A 55 20.07 9.42 -4.67
C SER A 55 18.56 9.29 -4.49
N ASP A 56 18.14 8.37 -3.62
CA ASP A 56 16.74 8.11 -3.32
C ASP A 56 15.96 9.35 -2.87
N SER A 57 16.62 10.28 -2.17
CA SER A 57 16.01 11.52 -1.69
C SER A 57 15.33 12.30 -2.81
N MET A 58 15.91 12.28 -4.02
CA MET A 58 15.42 13.06 -5.15
C MET A 58 14.24 12.38 -5.85
N TRP A 59 14.16 11.06 -5.77
CA TRP A 59 13.07 10.27 -6.37
C TRP A 59 11.84 10.18 -5.47
N ARG A 60 11.99 10.42 -4.15
CA ARG A 60 10.86 10.45 -3.19
C ARG A 60 9.80 11.48 -3.55
N ARG A 61 10.21 12.66 -4.06
CA ARG A 61 9.27 13.70 -4.52
C ARG A 61 8.45 13.20 -5.70
N PHE A 62 9.10 12.79 -6.80
CA PHE A 62 8.43 12.32 -8.00
C PHE A 62 7.49 11.15 -7.73
N PHE A 63 7.91 10.24 -6.84
CA PHE A 63 7.07 9.12 -6.40
C PHE A 63 5.82 9.60 -5.65
N ARG A 64 5.97 10.54 -4.70
CA ARG A 64 4.84 11.10 -3.94
C ARG A 64 3.87 11.89 -4.80
N GLU A 65 4.39 12.72 -5.71
CA GLU A 65 3.57 13.53 -6.63
C GLU A 65 2.80 12.66 -7.61
N SER A 66 3.44 11.64 -8.16
CA SER A 66 2.79 10.71 -9.09
C SER A 66 1.81 9.78 -8.36
N TRP A 67 2.10 9.41 -7.10
CA TRP A 67 1.34 8.42 -6.34
C TRP A 67 1.22 8.75 -4.83
N PRO A 68 0.29 9.65 -4.48
CA PRO A 68 0.14 10.17 -3.11
C PRO A 68 -0.27 9.12 -2.06
N GLU A 69 -1.06 8.12 -2.47
CA GLU A 69 -1.65 7.10 -1.59
C GLU A 69 -0.72 5.90 -1.29
N HIS A 70 0.55 5.96 -1.71
CA HIS A 70 1.48 4.85 -1.49
C HIS A 70 2.52 5.12 -0.43
N PHE A 71 2.57 4.22 0.54
CA PHE A 71 3.63 4.19 1.55
C PHE A 71 4.85 3.45 0.99
N ILE A 72 5.98 4.14 0.86
CA ILE A 72 7.25 3.49 0.56
C ILE A 72 7.64 2.69 1.80
N SER A 73 7.43 1.37 1.78
CA SER A 73 7.98 0.49 2.80
C SER A 73 9.49 0.59 2.74
N SER A 74 10.11 1.04 3.84
CA SER A 74 11.53 1.37 3.96
C SER A 74 12.49 0.19 3.77
N HIS A 75 11.99 -1.03 3.57
CA HIS A 75 12.77 -2.25 3.81
C HIS A 75 13.17 -3.06 2.57
N LEU A 76 12.73 -2.73 1.34
CA LEU A 76 12.96 -3.65 0.21
C LEU A 76 13.49 -3.04 -1.09
N SER A 77 13.41 -1.73 -1.33
CA SER A 77 14.02 -1.11 -2.52
C SER A 77 14.08 0.41 -2.39
N GLY A 78 15.09 1.04 -3.00
CA GLY A 78 15.24 2.50 -3.04
C GLY A 78 14.10 3.16 -3.81
N ALA A 79 13.76 4.41 -3.45
CA ALA A 79 12.68 5.18 -4.06
C ALA A 79 12.85 5.32 -5.59
N ARG A 80 14.10 5.38 -6.06
CA ARG A 80 14.43 5.45 -7.48
C ARG A 80 14.05 4.19 -8.24
N ASP A 81 14.46 3.03 -7.74
CA ASP A 81 14.24 1.75 -8.40
C ASP A 81 12.73 1.44 -8.46
N LEU A 82 11.99 1.77 -7.40
CA LEU A 82 10.53 1.66 -7.37
C LEU A 82 9.85 2.55 -8.41
N TYR A 83 10.30 3.80 -8.54
CA TYR A 83 9.78 4.72 -9.56
C TYR A 83 10.00 4.16 -10.97
N LEU A 84 11.23 3.74 -11.28
CA LEU A 84 11.60 3.22 -12.60
C LEU A 84 10.92 1.89 -12.93
N ALA A 85 10.83 0.98 -11.96
CA ALA A 85 10.13 -0.30 -12.14
C ALA A 85 8.66 -0.06 -12.48
N ARG A 86 8.01 0.89 -11.79
CA ARG A 86 6.62 1.25 -12.05
C ARG A 86 6.41 1.89 -13.41
N GLN A 87 7.26 2.87 -13.77
CA GLN A 87 7.19 3.50 -15.09
C GLN A 87 7.34 2.44 -16.20
N THR A 88 8.25 1.48 -16.00
CA THR A 88 8.46 0.36 -16.92
C THR A 88 7.25 -0.56 -17.01
N ALA A 89 6.61 -0.90 -15.88
CA ALA A 89 5.41 -1.74 -15.87
C ALA A 89 4.24 -1.09 -16.64
N VAL A 90 4.02 0.22 -16.43
CA VAL A 90 3.01 1.01 -17.16
C VAL A 90 3.28 0.97 -18.66
N HIS A 91 4.52 1.24 -19.10
CA HIS A 91 4.87 1.22 -20.52
C HIS A 91 4.76 -0.16 -21.16
N GLN A 92 4.97 -1.24 -20.40
CA GLN A 92 4.87 -2.61 -20.89
C GLN A 92 3.43 -3.16 -20.86
N PHE A 93 2.44 -2.35 -20.49
CA PHE A 93 1.07 -2.81 -20.22
C PHE A 93 1.02 -4.01 -19.26
N LYS A 94 2.05 -4.14 -18.40
CA LYS A 94 2.06 -5.12 -17.33
C LYS A 94 1.18 -4.54 -16.24
N PHE A 95 -0.06 -5.01 -16.20
CA PHE A 95 -1.05 -4.61 -15.21
C PHE A 95 -0.67 -5.19 -13.84
N GLU A 96 0.47 -4.76 -13.29
CA GLU A 96 0.76 -4.93 -11.87
C GLU A 96 -0.05 -3.88 -11.12
N ASP A 97 -1.00 -4.35 -10.31
CA ASP A 97 -1.82 -3.49 -9.47
C ASP A 97 -0.91 -2.63 -8.57
N PRO A 98 -0.88 -1.31 -8.77
CA PRO A 98 -0.03 -0.43 -7.98
C PRO A 98 -0.40 -0.39 -6.49
N LEU A 99 -1.56 -0.93 -6.10
CA LEU A 99 -1.99 -1.08 -4.72
C LEU A 99 -1.52 -2.38 -4.06
N LYS A 100 -0.55 -3.10 -4.64
CA LYS A 100 0.04 -4.30 -4.03
C LYS A 100 0.88 -3.95 -2.80
N LEU A 101 0.20 -3.56 -1.73
CA LEU A 101 0.73 -3.49 -0.39
C LEU A 101 1.19 -4.91 0.00
N GLN A 102 2.49 -5.12 0.15
CA GLN A 102 2.98 -6.24 0.98
C GLN A 102 2.71 -5.89 2.44
N ILE A 103 1.45 -6.05 2.84
CA ILE A 103 1.17 -6.27 4.25
C ILE A 103 1.74 -7.63 4.55
N SER A 104 2.70 -7.72 5.47
CA SER A 104 3.02 -8.97 6.16
C SER A 104 1.79 -9.36 6.98
N ALA A 105 0.77 -9.85 6.28
CA ALA A 105 -0.49 -10.24 6.86
C ALA A 105 -0.24 -11.56 7.58
N HIS A 106 0.03 -11.49 8.88
CA HIS A 106 -0.38 -12.56 9.76
C HIS A 106 -1.90 -12.76 9.53
N ALA A 107 -2.22 -13.91 8.93
CA ALA A 107 -3.52 -14.32 8.43
C ALA A 107 -4.12 -13.38 7.35
N LEU A 108 -3.97 -13.78 6.08
CA LEU A 108 -4.82 -13.30 4.98
C LEU A 108 -6.29 -13.22 5.47
N PRO A 109 -6.99 -12.08 5.37
CA PRO A 109 -8.43 -12.09 5.55
C PRO A 109 -9.05 -13.01 4.49
N HIS A 110 -10.13 -13.71 4.84
CA HIS A 110 -10.91 -14.50 3.88
C HIS A 110 -11.25 -13.61 2.67
N SER A 111 -10.72 -13.95 1.50
CA SER A 111 -10.69 -13.05 0.33
C SER A 111 -12.02 -13.04 -0.41
N HIS A 112 -12.80 -14.12 -0.32
CA HIS A 112 -14.11 -14.22 -0.98
C HIS A 112 -15.09 -15.01 -0.12
N VAL A 113 -16.33 -14.51 -0.05
CA VAL A 113 -17.50 -15.23 0.46
C VAL A 113 -18.36 -15.61 -0.74
N LEU A 114 -18.67 -16.89 -0.90
CA LEU A 114 -19.53 -17.42 -1.95
C LEU A 114 -20.77 -18.04 -1.31
N LEU A 115 -21.95 -17.66 -1.82
CA LEU A 115 -23.23 -18.27 -1.45
C LEU A 115 -23.59 -19.32 -2.48
N ASN A 116 -23.77 -20.56 -2.04
CA ASN A 116 -24.21 -21.65 -2.91
C ASN A 116 -25.39 -22.38 -2.30
N LYS A 117 -26.61 -22.02 -2.72
CA LYS A 117 -27.86 -22.54 -2.14
C LYS A 117 -27.82 -22.31 -0.62
N ASN A 118 -27.76 -23.39 0.16
CA ASN A 118 -27.80 -23.37 1.61
C ASN A 118 -26.39 -23.37 2.25
N ASP A 119 -25.35 -23.39 1.43
CA ASP A 119 -23.97 -23.47 1.87
C ASP A 119 -23.30 -22.09 1.73
N LEU A 120 -22.50 -21.75 2.75
CA LEU A 120 -21.61 -20.59 2.72
C LEU A 120 -20.17 -21.10 2.52
N ILE A 121 -19.50 -20.63 1.47
CA ILE A 121 -18.11 -21.02 1.16
C ILE A 121 -17.21 -19.82 1.35
N LEU A 122 -16.16 -19.99 2.16
CA LEU A 122 -15.10 -19.00 2.33
C LEU A 122 -13.84 -19.46 1.62
N ALA A 123 -13.31 -18.61 0.75
CA ALA A 123 -12.07 -18.87 0.05
C ALA A 123 -10.97 -17.91 0.51
N GLN A 124 -9.80 -18.46 0.81
CA GLN A 124 -8.59 -17.75 1.18
C GLN A 124 -7.41 -18.35 0.41
N GLY A 125 -7.12 -17.78 -0.76
CA GLY A 125 -6.14 -18.33 -1.70
C GLY A 125 -6.54 -19.75 -2.14
N ARG A 126 -5.69 -20.75 -1.84
CA ARG A 126 -5.97 -22.17 -2.13
C ARG A 126 -6.80 -22.87 -1.05
N SER A 127 -7.04 -22.23 0.09
CA SER A 127 -7.83 -22.82 1.17
C SER A 127 -9.30 -22.45 1.01
N GLN A 128 -10.17 -23.46 1.07
CA GLN A 128 -11.63 -23.28 1.05
C GLN A 128 -12.24 -23.93 2.28
N ARG A 129 -13.19 -23.24 2.90
CA ARG A 129 -14.00 -23.77 3.99
C ARG A 129 -15.47 -23.65 3.63
N CYS A 130 -16.18 -24.76 3.72
CA CYS A 130 -17.62 -24.82 3.48
C CYS A 130 -18.35 -24.93 4.82
N PHE A 131 -19.28 -24.01 5.06
CA PHE A 131 -20.15 -23.95 6.22
C PHE A 131 -21.52 -24.45 5.77
N LYS A 132 -21.84 -25.66 6.22
CA LYS A 132 -23.12 -26.33 5.96
C LYS A 132 -23.99 -26.23 7.19
N GLY A 133 -25.27 -25.92 7.01
CA GLY A 133 -26.22 -25.95 8.12
C GLY A 133 -27.53 -25.22 7.89
N HIS A 134 -27.61 -24.28 6.94
CA HIS A 134 -28.90 -23.68 6.59
C HIS A 134 -29.84 -24.71 5.95
N ASN A 135 -31.12 -24.64 6.29
CA ASN A 135 -32.12 -25.57 5.76
C ASN A 135 -32.73 -25.08 4.44
N SER A 136 -32.44 -23.84 4.04
CA SER A 136 -32.88 -23.22 2.79
C SER A 136 -31.81 -22.22 2.31
N PRO A 137 -31.94 -21.63 1.12
CA PRO A 137 -30.91 -20.76 0.57
C PRO A 137 -30.50 -19.62 1.50
N VAL A 138 -29.21 -19.31 1.52
CA VAL A 138 -28.69 -18.15 2.25
C VAL A 138 -29.05 -16.90 1.47
N THR A 139 -29.80 -16.00 2.08
CA THR A 139 -30.34 -14.79 1.44
C THR A 139 -29.60 -13.53 1.85
N SER A 140 -28.92 -13.53 3.00
CA SER A 140 -28.23 -12.34 3.52
C SER A 140 -26.99 -12.68 4.35
N LEU A 141 -26.08 -11.72 4.40
CA LEU A 141 -24.84 -11.76 5.20
C LEU A 141 -24.68 -10.45 5.94
N ALA A 142 -24.07 -10.52 7.13
CA ALA A 142 -23.64 -9.31 7.82
C ALA A 142 -22.52 -8.60 7.04
N ASP A 143 -22.61 -7.27 7.03
CA ASP A 143 -21.63 -6.34 6.50
C ASP A 143 -20.27 -6.39 7.23
N LYS A 144 -20.28 -6.78 8.51
CA LYS A 144 -19.10 -6.80 9.37
C LYS A 144 -18.98 -8.11 10.15
N LEU A 145 -17.74 -8.49 10.45
CA LEU A 145 -17.45 -9.61 11.33
C LEU A 145 -17.70 -9.23 12.80
N LEU A 146 -18.32 -10.13 13.54
CA LEU A 146 -18.55 -10.01 14.98
C LEU A 146 -17.28 -10.45 15.75
N GLY A 147 -17.04 -9.80 16.88
CA GLY A 147 -16.01 -10.18 17.85
C GLY A 147 -14.69 -9.43 17.72
N ASN A 148 -13.69 -9.83 18.52
CA ASN A 148 -12.42 -9.13 18.68
C ASN A 148 -11.30 -9.76 17.83
N SER A 149 -10.08 -9.21 17.88
CA SER A 149 -8.92 -9.72 17.14
C SER A 149 -8.65 -11.22 17.33
N SER A 150 -9.06 -11.78 18.47
CA SER A 150 -8.88 -13.20 18.83
C SER A 150 -10.09 -14.10 18.56
N MET A 151 -11.26 -13.56 18.23
CA MET A 151 -12.46 -14.33 17.92
C MET A 151 -13.29 -13.58 16.89
N LYS A 152 -13.15 -13.97 15.63
CA LYS A 152 -13.96 -13.43 14.55
C LYS A 152 -15.12 -14.39 14.25
N MET A 153 -16.31 -13.84 14.04
CA MET A 153 -17.50 -14.58 13.62
C MET A 153 -18.22 -13.88 12.46
N LEU A 154 -18.96 -14.65 11.66
CA LEU A 154 -19.84 -14.16 10.60
C LEU A 154 -21.29 -14.48 10.95
N ALA A 155 -22.20 -13.57 10.63
CA ALA A 155 -23.64 -13.84 10.65
C ALA A 155 -24.17 -14.05 9.22
N SER A 156 -25.03 -15.06 9.04
CA SER A 156 -25.78 -15.27 7.80
C SER A 156 -27.25 -15.53 8.06
N GLY A 157 -28.10 -15.05 7.16
CA GLY A 157 -29.55 -15.21 7.20
C GLY A 157 -30.03 -16.10 6.06
N GLY A 158 -30.97 -16.98 6.36
CA GLY A 158 -31.54 -17.94 5.41
C GLY A 158 -32.98 -17.59 5.01
N GLU A 159 -33.41 -18.20 3.91
CA GLU A 159 -34.83 -18.26 3.52
C GLU A 159 -35.66 -19.07 4.53
N ASP A 160 -35.01 -19.90 5.34
CA ASP A 160 -35.60 -20.66 6.44
C ASP A 160 -35.98 -19.80 7.67
N GLY A 161 -35.83 -18.48 7.58
CA GLY A 161 -36.11 -17.53 8.67
C GLY A 161 -35.11 -17.62 9.83
N SER A 162 -34.00 -18.34 9.67
CA SER A 162 -32.97 -18.46 10.70
C SER A 162 -31.80 -17.51 10.45
N VAL A 163 -31.19 -17.04 11.54
CA VAL A 163 -29.89 -16.35 11.53
C VAL A 163 -28.86 -17.25 12.18
N ARG A 164 -27.73 -17.48 11.51
CA ARG A 164 -26.66 -18.38 11.98
C ARG A 164 -25.36 -17.63 12.18
N LEU A 165 -24.67 -17.96 13.27
CA LEU A 165 -23.33 -17.46 13.57
C LEU A 165 -22.28 -18.52 13.30
N TRP A 166 -21.23 -18.12 12.59
CA TRP A 166 -20.13 -18.99 12.18
C TRP A 166 -18.82 -18.50 12.77
N SER A 167 -18.09 -19.38 13.44
CA SER A 167 -16.78 -19.06 14.04
C SER A 167 -15.62 -19.51 13.15
N PHE A 168 -14.62 -18.64 12.98
CA PHE A 168 -13.45 -18.95 12.15
C PHE A 168 -12.32 -19.66 12.91
N ASN A 169 -12.25 -19.51 14.24
CA ASN A 169 -11.09 -19.89 15.05
C ASN A 169 -11.09 -21.34 15.55
N SER A 170 -11.91 -22.19 14.94
CA SER A 170 -11.90 -23.61 15.27
C SER A 170 -10.70 -24.30 14.58
N SER A 171 -9.52 -24.27 15.22
CA SER A 171 -8.35 -25.06 14.81
C SER A 171 -8.45 -26.53 15.27
N GLY A 172 -9.65 -27.13 15.19
CA GLY A 172 -9.91 -28.49 15.65
C GLY A 172 -11.28 -29.05 15.20
N LYS A 173 -11.61 -30.27 15.67
CA LYS A 173 -12.84 -31.04 15.35
C LYS A 173 -14.19 -30.37 15.72
N ARG A 174 -14.20 -29.12 16.17
CA ARG A 174 -15.43 -28.41 16.55
C ARG A 174 -16.12 -27.86 15.31
N GLN A 175 -17.42 -28.13 15.19
CA GLN A 175 -18.24 -27.62 14.11
C GLN A 175 -18.19 -26.08 14.06
N PRO A 176 -18.20 -25.49 12.85
CA PRO A 176 -18.04 -24.06 12.69
C PRO A 176 -19.29 -23.25 13.07
N LEU A 177 -20.44 -23.90 13.23
CA LEU A 177 -21.70 -23.28 13.66
C LEU A 177 -21.62 -22.97 15.17
N ALA A 178 -21.62 -21.69 15.52
CA ALA A 178 -21.57 -21.23 16.90
C ALA A 178 -22.97 -21.11 17.52
N ALA A 179 -23.94 -20.61 16.75
CA ALA A 179 -25.33 -20.45 17.20
C ALA A 179 -26.30 -20.40 16.01
N THR A 180 -27.56 -20.75 16.27
CA THR A 180 -28.69 -20.52 15.36
C THR A 180 -29.79 -19.80 16.13
N PHE A 181 -30.27 -18.70 15.56
CA PHE A 181 -31.36 -17.90 16.09
C PHE A 181 -32.60 -18.09 15.23
N HIS A 182 -33.72 -18.30 15.92
CA HIS A 182 -35.04 -18.48 15.32
C HIS A 182 -35.97 -17.38 15.83
N GLY A 183 -37.00 -17.06 15.05
CA GLY A 183 -38.03 -16.09 15.44
C GLY A 183 -38.60 -15.30 14.25
N HIS A 184 -37.86 -15.20 13.15
CA HIS A 184 -38.40 -14.63 11.92
C HIS A 184 -39.23 -15.69 11.17
N GLU A 185 -40.47 -15.34 10.85
CA GLU A 185 -41.39 -16.19 10.07
C GLU A 185 -41.23 -16.01 8.54
N ARG A 186 -40.34 -15.10 8.12
CA ARG A 186 -40.06 -14.77 6.72
C ARG A 186 -38.56 -14.83 6.44
N PRO A 187 -38.17 -14.96 5.16
CA PRO A 187 -36.78 -14.92 4.75
C PRO A 187 -36.03 -13.70 5.29
N ILE A 188 -34.80 -13.91 5.75
CA ILE A 188 -33.98 -12.82 6.25
C ILE A 188 -33.46 -11.99 5.08
N SER A 189 -34.02 -10.80 4.88
CA SER A 189 -33.67 -9.93 3.75
C SER A 189 -32.34 -9.19 3.94
N PHE A 190 -32.04 -8.74 5.17
CA PHE A 190 -30.85 -7.95 5.48
C PHE A 190 -30.35 -8.23 6.89
N LEU A 191 -29.03 -8.15 7.06
CA LEU A 191 -28.33 -8.26 8.34
C LEU A 191 -27.22 -7.21 8.37
N SER A 192 -27.08 -6.51 9.49
CA SER A 192 -25.96 -5.59 9.74
C SER A 192 -25.51 -5.71 11.18
N VAL A 193 -24.23 -5.46 11.42
CA VAL A 193 -23.61 -5.48 12.73
C VAL A 193 -23.12 -4.07 13.07
N ALA A 194 -23.67 -3.51 14.15
CA ALA A 194 -23.31 -2.19 14.66
C ALA A 194 -21.85 -2.09 15.16
#